data_AF-A0A9X1U962-F1
#
_entry.id   AF-A0A9X1U962-F1
#
_cell.length_a   1.000
_cell.length_b   1.000
_cell.length_c   1.000
_cell.angle_alpha   90.00
_cell.angle_beta   90.00
_cell.angle_gamma   90.00
#
_symmetry.space_group_name_H-M   'P 1'
#
loop_
_entity.id
_entity.type
_entity.pdbx_description
1 polymer ?
#
loop_
_entity_poly.entity_id
_entity_poly.type
_entity_poly.pdbx_seq_one_letter_code
_entity_poly.pdbx_strand_id
1 'polypeptide(L)' 'MAIKNDTEIYYAVRVDPRTGELDRSETRMGTREAILKRGLRIDPASQSFCPHEWLDADGFVSQDLAKLHPYPHQAK' A
#
# COMPACT_ATOMS: atom_id res chain seq x y z
N MET A 1 11.12 -20.59 8.07
CA MET A 1 11.54 -19.17 8.10
C MET A 1 10.46 -18.40 8.83
N ALA A 2 10.81 -17.51 9.76
CA ALA A 2 9.80 -16.65 10.39
C ALA A 2 9.42 -15.54 9.41
N ILE A 3 8.13 -15.40 9.13
CA ILE A 3 7.58 -14.31 8.33
C ILE A 3 7.81 -13.01 9.12
N LYS A 4 8.50 -12.04 8.53
CA LYS A 4 8.82 -10.74 9.16
C LYS A 4 8.20 -9.61 8.37
N ASN A 5 7.68 -8.60 9.07
CA ASN A 5 7.21 -7.37 8.46
C ASN A 5 8.40 -6.44 8.20
N ASP A 6 9.23 -6.78 7.21
CA ASP A 6 10.47 -6.05 6.88
C ASP A 6 10.36 -5.17 5.64
N THR A 7 9.27 -5.28 4.87
CA THR A 7 9.09 -4.55 3.63
C THR A 7 8.18 -3.34 3.84
N GLU A 8 8.73 -2.16 3.56
CA GLU A 8 8.03 -0.89 3.69
C GLU A 8 6.99 -0.69 2.58
N ILE A 9 5.78 -0.33 2.99
CA ILE A 9 4.63 -0.11 2.10
C ILE A 9 3.87 1.16 2.49
N TYR A 10 3.13 1.69 1.54
CA TYR A 10 2.35 2.91 1.69
C TYR A 10 1.02 2.78 0.95
N TYR A 11 0.00 3.54 1.36
CA TYR A 11 -1.20 3.74 0.54
C TYR A 11 -0.83 4.51 -0.73
N ALA A 12 -1.23 3.95 -1.86
CA ALA A 12 -1.23 4.65 -3.13
C ALA A 12 -2.42 5.59 -3.19
N VAL A 13 -2.19 6.84 -3.57
CA VAL A 13 -3.23 7.86 -3.75
C VAL A 13 -3.13 8.49 -5.12
N ARG A 14 -4.24 9.03 -5.60
CA ARG A 14 -4.28 9.85 -6.80
C ARG A 14 -4.35 11.32 -6.40
N VAL A 15 -4.01 12.19 -7.33
CA VAL A 15 -4.33 13.61 -7.20
C VAL A 15 -5.53 13.85 -8.08
N ASP A 16 -6.60 14.39 -7.51
CA ASP A 16 -7.74 14.82 -8.30
C ASP A 16 -7.28 15.96 -9.24
N PRO A 17 -7.42 15.80 -10.57
CA PRO A 17 -6.91 16.79 -11.51
C PRO A 17 -7.73 18.09 -11.53
N ARG A 18 -8.92 18.11 -10.92
CA ARG A 18 -9.82 19.27 -10.88
C ARG A 18 -9.61 20.12 -9.63
N THR A 19 -9.36 19.48 -8.47
CA THR A 19 -9.18 20.18 -7.19
C THR A 19 -7.73 20.21 -6.70
N GLY A 20 -6.88 19.32 -7.22
CA GLY A 20 -5.49 19.15 -6.76
C GLY A 20 -5.37 18.40 -5.43
N GLU A 21 -6.48 17.88 -4.90
CA GLU A 21 -6.51 17.19 -3.61
C GLU A 21 -6.07 15.72 -3.75
N LEU A 22 -5.64 15.13 -2.63
CA LEU A 22 -5.33 13.71 -2.58
C LEU A 22 -6.62 12.88 -2.56
N ASP A 23 -6.88 12.18 -3.67
CA ASP A 23 -7.90 11.15 -3.75
C ASP A 23 -7.38 9.87 -3.09
N ARG A 24 -7.98 9.55 -1.95
CA ARG A 24 -7.69 8.36 -1.13
C ARG A 24 -8.63 7.19 -1.42
N SER A 25 -9.36 7.26 -2.53
CA SER A 25 -10.28 6.18 -2.95
C SER A 25 -9.53 4.90 -3.35
N GLU A 26 -8.24 5.02 -3.68
CA GLU A 26 -7.37 3.89 -3.96
C GLU A 26 -6.94 3.21 -2.64
N THR A 27 -7.38 1.97 -2.43
CA THR A 27 -7.13 1.20 -1.19
C THR A 27 -5.89 0.32 -1.27
N ARG A 28 -5.14 0.38 -2.37
CA ARG A 28 -3.96 -0.47 -2.58
C ARG A 28 -2.77 0.09 -1.82
N MET A 29 -2.12 -0.78 -1.06
CA MET A 29 -0.80 -0.51 -0.49
C MET A 29 0.28 -1.12 -1.38
N GLY A 30 1.43 -0.49 -1.49
CA GLY A 30 2.58 -1.05 -2.21
C GLY A 30 3.88 -0.39 -1.82
N THR A 31 4.97 -0.91 -2.37
CA THR A 31 6.28 -0.28 -2.18
C THR A 31 6.33 1.08 -2.84
N ARG A 32 7.23 1.96 -2.36
CA ARG A 32 7.47 3.27 -2.97
C ARG A 32 7.74 3.14 -4.48
N GLU A 33 8.55 2.17 -4.89
CA GLU A 33 8.90 1.96 -6.30
C GLU A 33 7.68 1.54 -7.13
N ALA A 34 6.87 0.60 -6.62
CA ALA A 34 5.66 0.13 -7.30
C ALA A 34 4.63 1.27 -7.52
N ILE A 35 4.42 2.09 -6.49
CA ILE A 35 3.51 3.23 -6.53
C ILE A 35 3.96 4.25 -7.59
N LEU A 36 5.24 4.64 -7.56
CA LEU A 36 5.80 5.61 -8.49
C LEU A 36 5.82 5.09 -9.94
N LYS A 37 6.16 3.81 -10.14
CA LYS A 37 6.12 3.14 -11.46
C LYS A 37 4.71 3.19 -12.07
N ARG A 38 3.66 3.14 -11.25
CA ARG A 38 2.27 3.22 -11.70
C ARG A 38 1.79 4.66 -11.95
N GLY A 39 2.62 5.67 -11.70
CA GLY A 39 2.26 7.08 -11.79
C GLY A 39 1.33 7.54 -10.67
N LEU A 40 1.25 6.78 -9.57
CA LEU A 40 0.48 7.12 -8.38
C LEU A 40 1.35 7.95 -7.41
N ARG A 41 0.73 8.59 -6.43
CA ARG A 41 1.43 9.26 -5.34
C ARG A 41 1.35 8.44 -4.07
N ILE A 42 2.25 8.72 -3.15
CA ILE A 42 2.33 8.09 -1.84
C ILE A 42 1.58 8.97 -0.85
N ASP A 43 0.66 8.41 -0.07
CA ASP A 43 0.16 9.14 1.10
C ASP A 43 1.27 9.19 2.16
N PRO A 44 1.79 10.38 2.52
CA PRO A 44 2.94 10.51 3.41
C PRO A 44 2.63 10.07 4.85
N ALA A 45 1.36 9.96 5.25
CA ALA A 45 0.93 9.53 6.58
C ALA A 45 0.64 8.03 6.66
N SER A 46 0.88 7.26 5.58
CA SER A 46 0.43 5.86 5.44
C SER A 46 1.51 4.80 5.58
N GLN A 47 2.70 5.15 6.07
CA GLN A 47 3.81 4.21 6.18
C GLN A 47 3.40 2.99 7.03
N SER A 48 3.66 1.80 6.49
CA SER A 48 3.38 0.51 7.13
C SER A 48 4.41 -0.52 6.68
N PHE A 49 4.42 -1.69 7.32
CA PHE A 49 5.33 -2.77 7.00
C PHE A 49 4.57 -4.07 6.81
N CYS A 50 4.96 -4.85 5.79
CA CYS A 50 4.42 -6.17 5.52
C CYS A 50 5.53 -7.19 5.26
N PRO A 51 5.20 -8.49 5.28
CA PRO A 51 6.08 -9.51 4.75
C PRO A 51 6.34 -9.31 3.27
N HIS A 52 7.58 -9.53 2.85
CA HIS A 52 7.94 -9.44 1.44
C HIS A 52 7.11 -10.40 0.58
N GLU A 53 6.81 -11.59 1.11
CA GLU A 53 5.99 -12.62 0.47
C GLU A 53 4.53 -12.22 0.24
N TRP A 54 4.06 -11.11 0.81
CA TRP A 54 2.71 -10.58 0.56
C TRP A 54 2.63 -9.66 -0.64
N LEU A 55 3.78 -9.27 -1.22
CA LEU A 55 3.80 -8.48 -2.43
C LEU A 55 3.48 -9.33 -3.66
N ASP A 56 2.61 -8.82 -4.52
CA ASP A 56 2.42 -9.35 -5.86
C ASP A 56 3.61 -8.99 -6.78
N ALA A 57 3.58 -9.50 -8.02
CA ALA A 57 4.66 -9.31 -8.99
C ALA A 57 4.89 -7.83 -9.38
N ASP A 58 3.92 -6.95 -9.14
CA ASP A 58 4.02 -5.51 -9.39
C ASP A 58 4.47 -4.74 -8.14
N GLY A 59 4.66 -5.41 -6.99
CA GLY A 59 5.11 -4.81 -5.74
C GLY A 59 4.00 -4.15 -4.92
N PHE A 60 2.73 -4.51 -5.16
CA PHE A 60 1.60 -4.14 -4.32
C PHE A 60 1.24 -5.26 -3.36
N VAL A 61 0.65 -4.92 -2.22
CA VAL A 61 0.18 -5.91 -1.24
C VAL A 61 -1.00 -6.66 -1.83
N SER A 62 -0.87 -7.99 -1.89
CA SER A 62 -1.95 -8.87 -2.33
C SER A 62 -3.16 -8.75 -1.39
N GLN A 63 -4.32 -8.41 -1.95
CA GLN A 63 -5.56 -8.25 -1.17
C GLN A 63 -6.02 -9.55 -0.53
N ASP A 64 -5.76 -10.70 -1.16
CA ASP A 64 -6.10 -12.02 -0.61
C ASP A 64 -5.27 -12.34 0.64
N LEU A 65 -3.98 -11.99 0.64
CA LEU A 65 -3.10 -12.17 1.80
C LEU A 65 -3.39 -11.14 2.90
N ALA A 66 -3.70 -9.90 2.52
CA ALA A 66 -4.10 -8.86 3.48
C ALA A 66 -5.41 -9.20 4.23
N LYS A 67 -6.34 -9.93 3.60
CA LYS A 67 -7.58 -10.39 4.27
C LYS A 67 -7.32 -11.51 5.28
N LEU A 68 -6.35 -12.37 5.01
CA LEU A 68 -5.96 -13.47 5.91
C LEU A 68 -5.23 -12.97 7.17
N HIS A 69 -4.65 -11.78 7.09
CA HIS A 69 -3.92 -11.15 8.18
C HIS A 69 -4.41 -9.71 8.38
N PRO A 70 -5.55 -9.51 9.07
CA PRO A 70 -6.10 -8.17 9.27
C PRO A 70 -5.07 -7.29 9.99
N TYR A 71 -4.64 -6.22 9.32
CA TYR A 71 -3.83 -5.19 9.94
C TYR A 71 -4.57 -4.62 11.16
N PRO A 72 -3.90 -4.38 12.29
CA PRO A 72 -4.54 -3.82 13.49
C PRO A 72 -5.14 -2.42 13.30
N HIS A 73 -4.82 -1.73 12.18
CA HIS A 73 -5.34 -0.40 11.85
C HIS A 73 -6.61 -0.41 10.97
N GLN A 74 -7.12 -1.60 10.60
CA GLN A 74 -8.41 -1.76 9.90
C GLN A 74 -9.58 -2.02 10.88
N ALA A 75 -9.35 -1.90 12.19
CA ALA A 75 -10.43 -1.83 13.16
C ALA A 75 -11.06 -0.43 13.10
N LYS A 76 -12.31 -0.43 12.62
CA LYS A 76 -13.23 0.70 12.52
C LYS A 76 -13.40 1.46 13.83
#